data_AF-A0AAU9WL76-F1
#
_entry.id   AF-A0AAU9WL76-F1
#
_cell.length_a   1.000
_cell.length_b   1.000
_cell.length_c   1.000
_cell.angle_alpha   90.00
_cell.angle_beta   90.00
_cell.angle_gamma   90.00
#
_symmetry.space_group_name_H-M   'P 1'
#
loop_
_entity.id
_entity.type
_entity.pdbx_description
1 polymer ?
#
loop_
_entity_poly.entity_id
_entity_poly.type
_entity_poly.pdbx_seq_one_letter_code
_entity_poly.pdbx_strand_id
1 'polypeptide(L)'
;MDITSLYTVIPNDEGLRALKHFFDQRTVKEPSSETLLRLAELVLTLNCFSFGGNFYKQTNGVAMGTKMGPSYANLFVGFIEHQFFSQYHGPKPELYGRYIDDYIGATSSTKEDLTQFITAVNSFHPALKYTWEISDTSLASLDIKISIEGNGLCTSVYYKPIDSHSYLLYSSSHPSHVKNSIPFSQFLSLRRLCSDDSDFSEKSEAMCQFSINVAILFLSFKRATTVSNKSIDRQHYKRPRRKPLTAFHLLLHFTLTTNQLNLSFLKILNYSKTIQRLSLSFRNPHLFHSNVTKT
;
A
#
# COMPACT_ATOMS: atom_id res chain seq x y z
N MET A 1 1.71 -5.52 11.60
CA MET A 1 1.16 -4.73 12.74
C MET A 1 0.28 -3.65 12.13
N ASP A 2 -0.66 -3.08 12.88
CA ASP A 2 -1.55 -2.03 12.41
C ASP A 2 -1.87 -1.04 13.56
N ILE A 3 -1.91 0.26 13.28
CA ILE A 3 -2.25 1.28 14.28
C ILE A 3 -3.75 1.42 14.40
N THR A 4 -4.27 1.17 15.60
CA THR A 4 -5.70 1.32 15.88
C THR A 4 -6.13 2.78 15.80
N SER A 5 -7.03 3.07 14.86
CA SER A 5 -7.71 4.37 14.74
C SER A 5 -6.76 5.57 14.64
N LEU A 6 -5.67 5.42 13.87
CA LEU A 6 -4.55 6.37 13.78
C LEU A 6 -4.99 7.84 13.78
N TYR A 7 -5.88 8.25 12.86
CA TYR A 7 -6.24 9.66 12.70
C TYR A 7 -6.91 10.28 13.93
N THR A 8 -7.68 9.51 14.69
CA THR A 8 -8.48 10.03 15.81
C THR A 8 -7.71 10.10 17.12
N VAL A 9 -6.58 9.38 17.23
CA VAL A 9 -5.84 9.23 18.49
C VAL A 9 -4.65 10.18 18.62
N ILE A 10 -4.20 10.82 17.52
CA ILE A 10 -3.04 11.71 17.53
C ILE A 10 -3.31 12.92 18.45
N PRO A 11 -2.53 13.11 19.53
CA PRO A 11 -2.64 14.30 20.36
C PRO A 11 -2.26 15.55 19.58
N ASN A 12 -3.16 16.54 19.51
CA ASN A 12 -2.95 17.74 18.67
C ASN A 12 -1.66 18.50 19.02
N ASP A 13 -1.36 18.70 20.31
CA ASP A 13 -0.14 19.39 20.74
C ASP A 13 1.11 18.65 20.29
N GLU A 14 1.10 17.31 20.38
CA GLU A 14 2.23 16.48 20.01
C GLU A 14 2.40 16.39 18.50
N GLY A 15 1.31 16.31 17.75
CA GLY A 15 1.33 16.37 16.30
C GLY A 15 1.82 17.72 15.77
N LEU A 16 1.46 18.83 16.42
CA LEU A 16 2.02 20.15 16.11
C LEU A 16 3.52 20.21 16.40
N ARG A 17 4.00 19.63 17.50
CA ARG A 17 5.45 19.49 17.76
C ARG A 17 6.15 18.69 16.66
N ALA A 18 5.58 17.57 16.24
CA ALA A 18 6.11 16.77 15.15
C ALA A 18 6.15 17.55 13.83
N LEU A 19 5.09 18.29 13.48
CA LEU A 19 5.07 19.15 12.30
C LEU A 19 6.16 20.21 12.35
N LYS A 20 6.32 20.90 13.49
CA LYS A 20 7.36 21.90 13.68
C LYS A 20 8.75 21.32 13.42
N HIS A 21 9.04 20.14 13.96
CA HIS A 21 10.32 19.45 13.74
C HIS A 21 10.65 19.29 12.24
N PHE A 22 9.69 18.84 11.42
CA PHE A 22 9.91 18.69 9.98
C PHE A 22 9.89 20.02 9.21
N PHE A 23 9.06 20.97 9.60
CA PHE A 23 9.06 22.30 8.99
C PHE A 23 10.39 23.02 9.18
N ASP A 24 11.03 22.82 10.34
CA ASP A 24 12.35 23.36 10.66
C ASP A 24 13.49 22.67 9.91
N GLN A 25 13.24 21.54 9.26
CA GLN A 25 14.19 20.85 8.36
C GLN A 25 14.01 21.21 6.89
N ARG A 26 12.95 21.95 6.52
CA ARG A 26 12.73 22.36 5.13
C ARG A 26 13.90 23.22 4.63
N THR A 27 14.31 22.99 3.39
CA THR A 27 15.30 23.79 2.67
C THR A 27 14.78 25.20 2.38
N VAL A 28 13.51 25.29 1.96
CA VAL A 28 12.82 26.57 1.72
C VAL A 28 12.01 26.93 2.97
N LYS A 29 12.36 28.07 3.58
CA LYS A 29 11.73 28.59 4.81
C LYS A 29 10.52 29.50 4.58
N GLU A 30 10.17 29.77 3.33
CA GLU A 30 9.01 30.57 2.97
C GLU A 30 7.84 29.69 2.50
N PRO A 31 6.62 29.84 3.07
CA PRO A 31 6.30 30.63 4.26
C PRO A 31 6.93 30.02 5.54
N SER A 32 7.09 30.86 6.57
CA SER A 32 7.73 30.50 7.84
C SER A 32 7.15 29.23 8.47
N SER A 33 7.96 28.52 9.26
CA SER A 33 7.51 27.34 10.02
C SER A 33 6.35 27.70 10.94
N GLU A 34 6.39 28.86 11.57
CA GLU A 34 5.37 29.40 12.48
C GLU A 34 4.05 29.63 11.74
N THR A 35 4.11 30.22 10.53
CA THR A 35 2.92 30.39 9.69
C THR A 35 2.29 29.05 9.32
N LEU A 36 3.09 28.09 8.86
CA LEU A 36 2.56 26.76 8.51
C LEU A 36 1.99 26.03 9.73
N LEU A 37 2.66 26.14 10.88
CA LEU A 37 2.22 25.53 12.12
C LEU A 37 0.89 26.13 12.57
N ARG A 38 0.74 27.45 12.49
CA ARG A 38 -0.52 28.13 12.81
C ARG A 38 -1.66 27.71 11.88
N LEU A 39 -1.38 27.55 10.58
CA LEU A 39 -2.38 27.04 9.64
C LEU A 39 -2.80 25.60 9.97
N ALA A 40 -1.84 24.74 10.31
CA ALA A 40 -2.11 23.37 10.74
C ALA A 40 -2.95 23.32 12.01
N GLU A 41 -2.62 24.13 13.01
CA GLU A 41 -3.36 24.25 14.27
C GLU A 41 -4.82 24.66 14.02
N LEU A 42 -5.07 25.63 13.13
CA LEU A 42 -6.43 26.02 12.77
C LEU A 42 -7.21 24.86 12.14
N VAL A 43 -6.59 24.09 11.25
CA VAL A 43 -7.24 22.91 10.66
C VAL A 43 -7.50 21.83 11.70
N LEU A 44 -6.66 21.65 12.72
CA LEU A 44 -6.88 20.64 13.77
C LEU A 44 -7.94 21.08 14.79
N THR A 45 -7.99 22.37 15.14
CA THR A 45 -8.79 22.89 16.26
C THR A 45 -10.14 23.48 15.87
N LEU A 46 -10.34 23.88 14.61
CA LEU A 46 -11.59 24.46 14.10
C LEU A 46 -12.48 23.44 13.39
N ASN A 47 -12.39 22.16 13.78
CA ASN A 47 -13.24 21.10 13.26
C ASN A 47 -14.55 21.04 14.05
N CYS A 48 -15.60 21.64 13.51
CA CYS A 48 -16.96 21.55 14.03
C CYS A 48 -17.87 20.84 13.02
N PHE A 49 -18.74 19.97 13.49
CA PHE A 49 -19.72 19.27 12.66
C PHE A 49 -21.04 19.07 13.41
N SER A 50 -22.13 18.85 12.68
CA SER A 50 -23.44 18.55 13.25
C SER A 50 -23.83 17.10 12.96
N PHE A 51 -24.31 16.37 13.97
CA PHE A 51 -24.83 15.03 13.80
C PHE A 51 -26.05 14.81 14.71
N GLY A 52 -27.13 14.27 14.14
CA GLY A 52 -28.38 14.03 14.89
C GLY A 52 -28.98 15.29 15.52
N GLY A 53 -28.86 16.45 14.87
CA GLY A 53 -29.35 17.74 15.38
C GLY A 53 -28.46 18.40 16.45
N ASN A 54 -27.40 17.73 16.89
CA ASN A 54 -26.44 18.27 17.86
C ASN A 54 -25.16 18.77 17.16
N PHE A 55 -24.53 19.78 17.75
CA PHE A 55 -23.24 20.31 17.28
C PHE A 55 -22.09 19.77 18.13
N TYR A 56 -21.03 19.34 17.45
CA TYR A 56 -19.83 18.77 18.07
C TYR A 56 -18.60 19.53 17.57
N LYS A 57 -17.63 19.68 18.47
CA LYS A 57 -16.28 20.14 18.14
C LYS A 57 -15.32 18.98 18.38
N GLN A 58 -14.54 18.63 17.38
CA GLN A 58 -13.48 17.64 17.55
C GLN A 58 -12.36 18.25 18.39
N THR A 59 -12.06 17.62 19.52
CA THR A 59 -11.07 18.11 20.50
C THR A 59 -9.69 17.50 20.30
N ASN A 60 -9.60 16.32 19.67
CA ASN A 60 -8.35 15.61 19.45
C ASN A 60 -8.32 14.85 18.12
N GLY A 61 -7.12 14.49 17.67
CA GLY A 61 -6.91 13.86 16.38
C GLY A 61 -7.17 14.82 15.22
N VAL A 62 -7.12 14.26 14.01
CA VAL A 62 -7.42 14.98 12.78
C VAL A 62 -8.77 14.54 12.21
N ALA A 63 -9.57 15.50 11.76
CA ALA A 63 -10.84 15.18 11.11
C ALA A 63 -10.62 14.34 9.85
N MET A 64 -11.39 13.26 9.74
CA MET A 64 -11.38 12.41 8.56
C MET A 64 -11.82 13.20 7.32
N GLY A 65 -11.17 12.94 6.18
CA GLY A 65 -11.44 13.65 4.93
C GLY A 65 -10.72 15.00 4.77
N THR A 66 -9.99 15.47 5.78
CA THR A 66 -9.12 16.64 5.61
C THR A 66 -7.97 16.32 4.66
N LYS A 67 -7.64 17.26 3.76
CA LYS A 67 -6.54 17.08 2.79
C LYS A 67 -5.19 16.86 3.46
N MET A 68 -4.97 17.45 4.63
CA MET A 68 -3.71 17.33 5.38
C MET A 68 -3.64 16.07 6.25
N GLY A 69 -4.76 15.41 6.54
CA GLY A 69 -4.84 14.27 7.46
C GLY A 69 -3.79 13.19 7.19
N PRO A 70 -3.73 12.61 5.97
CA PRO A 70 -2.76 11.55 5.66
C PRO A 70 -1.29 11.98 5.82
N SER A 71 -0.96 13.22 5.45
CA SER A 71 0.42 13.73 5.58
C SER A 71 0.77 14.00 7.04
N TYR A 72 -0.15 14.61 7.78
CA TYR A 72 -0.01 14.88 9.21
C TYR A 72 0.21 13.59 10.02
N ALA A 73 -0.63 12.58 9.80
CA ALA A 73 -0.51 11.29 10.48
C ALA A 73 0.82 10.61 10.17
N ASN A 74 1.24 10.59 8.91
CA ASN A 74 2.52 10.01 8.51
C ASN A 74 3.73 10.70 9.15
N LEU A 75 3.71 12.03 9.24
CA LEU A 75 4.77 12.80 9.89
C LEU A 75 4.79 12.55 11.40
N PHE A 76 3.63 12.57 12.06
CA PHE A 76 3.55 12.27 13.49
C PHE A 76 4.11 10.88 13.81
N VAL A 77 3.63 9.84 13.13
CA VAL A 77 4.12 8.47 13.35
C VAL A 77 5.61 8.37 13.05
N GLY A 78 6.08 8.98 11.95
CA GLY A 78 7.51 9.00 11.61
C GLY A 78 8.39 9.71 12.66
N PHE A 79 7.88 10.76 13.30
CA PHE A 79 8.55 11.44 14.40
C PHE A 79 8.67 10.54 15.63
N ILE A 80 7.59 9.85 16.00
CA ILE A 80 7.57 8.90 17.12
C ILE A 80 8.48 7.69 16.83
N GLU A 81 8.44 7.15 15.61
CA GLU A 81 9.31 6.05 15.17
C GLU A 81 10.79 6.43 15.28
N HIS A 82 11.16 7.63 14.82
CA HIS A 82 12.53 8.11 14.93
C HIS A 82 12.99 8.17 16.40
N GLN A 83 12.14 8.68 17.29
CA GLN A 83 12.43 8.70 18.72
C GLN A 83 12.55 7.28 19.30
N PHE A 84 11.63 6.38 18.96
CA PHE A 84 11.67 4.98 19.39
C PHE A 84 12.97 4.30 18.96
N PHE A 85 13.33 4.37 17.69
CA PHE A 85 14.54 3.71 17.17
C PHE A 85 15.85 4.31 17.68
N SER A 86 15.83 5.58 18.14
CA SER A 86 16.98 6.19 18.81
C SER A 86 17.22 5.66 20.23
N GLN A 87 16.17 5.17 20.90
CA GLN A 87 16.22 4.67 22.28
C GLN A 87 16.22 3.14 22.36
N TYR A 88 15.69 2.46 21.33
CA TYR A 88 15.57 1.01 21.30
C TYR A 88 16.86 0.34 20.79
N HIS A 89 17.48 -0.46 21.65
CA HIS A 89 18.73 -1.17 21.41
C HIS A 89 18.59 -2.70 21.30
N GLY A 90 17.36 -3.23 21.41
CA GLY A 90 17.10 -4.66 21.27
C GLY A 90 17.13 -5.15 19.81
N PRO A 91 16.89 -6.45 19.57
CA PRO A 91 16.77 -7.03 18.24
C PRO A 91 15.70 -6.33 17.40
N LYS A 92 16.03 -6.02 16.14
CA LYS A 92 15.13 -5.33 15.20
C LYS A 92 14.80 -6.26 14.04
N PRO A 93 13.58 -6.23 13.49
CA PRO A 93 13.26 -6.96 12.27
C PRO A 93 14.19 -6.56 11.13
N GLU A 94 14.66 -7.52 10.31
CA GLU A 94 15.49 -7.22 9.15
C GLU A 94 14.71 -6.48 8.06
N LEU A 95 13.41 -6.78 7.95
CA LEU A 95 12.46 -6.02 7.17
C LEU A 95 11.50 -5.31 8.12
N TYR A 96 11.38 -3.99 7.97
CA TYR A 96 10.40 -3.17 8.66
C TYR A 96 9.92 -2.07 7.72
N GLY A 97 8.70 -2.21 7.22
CA GLY A 97 8.06 -1.29 6.29
C GLY A 97 6.72 -0.81 6.83
N ARG A 98 6.39 0.44 6.55
CA ARG A 98 5.11 1.06 6.92
C ARG A 98 4.44 1.69 5.71
N TYR A 99 3.13 1.48 5.61
CA TYR A 99 2.24 2.18 4.71
C TYR A 99 1.10 2.81 5.52
N ILE A 100 1.26 4.11 5.84
CA ILE A 100 0.33 4.85 6.72
C ILE A 100 0.26 4.19 8.12
N ASP A 101 -0.80 3.46 8.41
CA ASP A 101 -1.12 2.73 9.64
C ASP A 101 -0.72 1.25 9.59
N ASP A 102 -0.63 0.66 8.39
CA ASP A 102 -0.22 -0.73 8.18
C ASP A 102 1.30 -0.90 8.23
N TYR A 103 1.75 -1.90 8.99
CA TYR A 103 3.14 -2.31 9.09
C TYR A 103 3.34 -3.73 8.62
N ILE A 104 4.43 -3.92 7.90
CA ILE A 104 4.93 -5.22 7.48
C ILE A 104 6.36 -5.41 7.95
N GLY A 105 6.69 -6.61 8.40
CA GLY A 105 8.05 -6.92 8.78
C GLY A 105 8.35 -8.40 8.69
N ALA A 106 9.64 -8.71 8.64
CA ALA A 106 10.18 -10.06 8.64
C ALA A 106 11.45 -10.08 9.49
N THR A 107 11.62 -11.15 10.25
CA THR A 107 12.80 -11.34 11.10
C THR A 107 13.22 -12.81 11.06
N SER A 108 14.52 -13.05 11.17
CA SER A 108 15.15 -14.36 11.36
C SER A 108 15.42 -14.63 12.85
N SER A 109 15.08 -13.67 13.71
CA SER A 109 15.22 -13.76 15.17
C SER A 109 14.16 -14.67 15.80
N THR A 110 14.31 -14.97 17.09
CA THR A 110 13.32 -15.77 17.82
C THR A 110 11.97 -15.06 17.91
N LYS A 111 10.91 -15.85 18.09
CA LYS A 111 9.55 -15.29 18.29
C LYS A 111 9.49 -14.44 19.55
N GLU A 112 10.28 -14.79 20.56
CA GLU A 112 10.42 -14.06 21.81
C GLU A 112 11.03 -12.67 21.56
N ASP A 113 12.13 -12.58 20.81
CA ASP A 113 12.77 -11.31 20.45
C ASP A 113 11.82 -10.41 19.65
N LEU A 114 11.10 -10.99 18.68
CA LEU A 114 10.08 -10.26 17.91
C LEU A 114 8.95 -9.75 18.81
N THR A 115 8.48 -10.57 19.75
CA THR A 115 7.40 -10.20 20.67
C THR A 115 7.86 -9.08 21.62
N GLN A 116 9.12 -9.11 22.07
CA GLN A 116 9.71 -8.04 22.86
C GLN A 116 9.78 -6.74 22.06
N PHE A 117 10.24 -6.79 20.80
CA PHE A 117 10.25 -5.64 19.90
C PHE A 117 8.85 -5.04 19.75
N ILE A 118 7.85 -5.86 19.40
CA ILE A 118 6.46 -5.41 19.20
C ILE A 118 5.89 -4.80 20.48
N THR A 119 6.16 -5.40 21.63
CA THR A 119 5.71 -4.91 22.93
C THR A 119 6.36 -3.58 23.29
N ALA A 120 7.65 -3.41 22.97
CA ALA A 120 8.36 -2.14 23.14
C ALA A 120 7.79 -1.03 22.25
N VAL A 121 7.49 -1.33 20.97
CA VAL A 121 6.82 -0.37 20.08
C VAL A 121 5.46 0.04 20.64
N ASN A 122 4.65 -0.94 21.08
CA ASN A 122 3.29 -0.70 21.58
C ASN A 122 3.24 0.03 22.94
N SER A 123 4.31 -0.04 23.73
CA SER A 123 4.43 0.66 25.01
C SER A 123 5.07 2.05 24.89
N PHE A 124 5.71 2.36 23.74
CA PHE A 124 6.50 3.57 23.59
C PHE A 124 5.70 4.87 23.68
N HIS A 125 4.53 4.94 23.03
CA HIS A 125 3.69 6.14 23.03
C HIS A 125 2.27 5.82 23.52
N PRO A 126 1.74 6.54 24.52
CA PRO A 126 0.46 6.18 25.14
C PRO A 126 -0.72 6.24 24.16
N ALA A 127 -0.71 7.19 23.22
CA ALA A 127 -1.78 7.36 22.24
C ALA A 127 -1.74 6.37 21.06
N LEU A 128 -0.57 5.80 20.74
CA LEU A 128 -0.45 4.88 19.61
C LEU A 128 -0.60 3.45 20.13
N LYS A 129 -1.66 2.78 19.70
CA LYS A 129 -1.90 1.37 20.01
C LYS A 129 -1.86 0.56 18.73
N TYR A 130 -1.20 -0.59 18.84
CA TYR A 130 -0.94 -1.46 17.71
C TYR A 130 -1.67 -2.78 17.91
N THR A 131 -2.23 -3.30 16.82
CA THR A 131 -2.61 -4.70 16.69
C THR A 131 -1.55 -5.42 15.86
N TRP A 132 -1.39 -6.72 16.06
CA TRP A 132 -0.41 -7.49 15.31
C TRP A 132 -0.78 -8.95 15.19
N GLU A 133 -0.25 -9.56 14.14
CA GLU A 133 -0.32 -10.98 13.85
C GLU A 133 1.09 -11.44 13.48
N ILE A 134 1.49 -12.60 13.99
CA ILE A 134 2.80 -13.22 13.72
C ILE A 134 2.52 -14.57 13.09
N SER A 135 3.18 -14.86 11.98
CA SER A 135 3.06 -16.12 11.26
C SER A 135 4.42 -16.58 10.77
N ASP A 136 4.68 -17.88 10.92
CA ASP A 136 5.93 -18.52 10.49
C ASP A 136 5.87 -18.97 9.02
N THR A 137 4.70 -18.85 8.36
CA THR A 137 4.47 -19.41 7.02
C THR A 137 3.96 -18.37 6.03
N SER A 138 2.91 -17.64 6.38
CA SER A 138 2.35 -16.60 5.51
C SER A 138 1.49 -15.60 6.27
N LEU A 139 1.46 -14.36 5.79
CA LEU A 139 0.68 -13.26 6.34
C LEU A 139 0.01 -12.48 5.20
N ALA A 140 -1.21 -12.01 5.43
CA ALA A 140 -1.86 -11.04 4.55
C ALA A 140 -1.63 -9.62 5.07
N SER A 141 -1.26 -8.70 4.18
CA SER A 141 -1.13 -7.27 4.47
C SER A 141 -1.53 -6.48 3.23
N LEU A 142 -2.44 -5.50 3.39
CA LEU A 142 -3.09 -4.81 2.28
C LEU A 142 -3.71 -5.82 1.29
N ASP A 143 -3.41 -5.68 -0.01
CA ASP A 143 -3.89 -6.55 -1.08
C ASP A 143 -2.89 -7.69 -1.41
N ILE A 144 -1.95 -7.98 -0.49
CA ILE A 144 -0.84 -8.90 -0.73
C ILE A 144 -0.83 -10.01 0.33
N LYS A 145 -0.72 -11.26 -0.11
CA LYS A 145 -0.34 -12.38 0.73
C LYS A 145 1.15 -12.63 0.54
N ILE A 146 1.90 -12.57 1.63
CA ILE A 146 3.32 -12.89 1.64
C ILE A 146 3.50 -14.27 2.28
N SER A 147 4.15 -15.19 1.57
CA SER A 147 4.52 -16.51 2.06
C SER A 147 6.04 -16.68 2.10
N ILE A 148 6.50 -17.50 3.03
CA ILE A 148 7.90 -17.94 3.10
C ILE A 148 8.00 -19.24 2.31
N GLU A 149 8.81 -19.24 1.24
CA GLU A 149 9.04 -20.40 0.38
C GLU A 149 10.55 -20.65 0.26
N GLY A 150 11.02 -21.72 0.92
CA GLY A 150 12.44 -22.02 1.02
C GLY A 150 13.21 -20.90 1.72
N ASN A 151 14.19 -20.31 1.03
CA ASN A 151 14.99 -19.18 1.52
C ASN A 151 14.49 -17.81 1.03
N GLY A 152 13.28 -17.74 0.46
CA GLY A 152 12.74 -16.52 -0.14
C GLY A 152 11.34 -16.17 0.34
N LEU A 153 10.94 -14.92 0.05
CA LEU A 153 9.56 -14.48 0.17
C LEU A 153 8.89 -14.62 -1.19
N CYS A 154 7.70 -15.21 -1.20
CA CYS A 154 6.79 -15.25 -2.34
C CYS A 154 5.60 -14.33 -2.04
N THR A 155 5.10 -13.66 -3.07
CA THR A 155 3.94 -12.77 -2.96
C THR A 155 2.84 -13.20 -3.91
N SER A 156 1.61 -13.15 -3.42
CA SER A 156 0.39 -13.42 -4.19
C SER A 156 -0.65 -12.33 -3.86
N VAL A 157 -1.70 -12.24 -4.68
CA VAL A 157 -2.81 -11.32 -4.40
C VAL A 157 -3.68 -11.88 -3.28
N TYR A 158 -4.02 -11.01 -2.33
CA TYR A 158 -4.95 -11.32 -1.25
C TYR A 158 -6.24 -10.53 -1.43
N TYR A 159 -7.37 -11.24 -1.43
CA TYR A 159 -8.70 -10.65 -1.36
C TYR A 159 -9.27 -10.91 0.03
N LYS A 160 -9.78 -9.86 0.68
CA LYS A 160 -10.47 -10.04 1.96
C LYS A 160 -11.70 -10.94 1.74
N PRO A 161 -12.07 -11.80 2.70
CA PRO A 161 -13.24 -12.68 2.55
C PRO A 161 -14.56 -11.94 2.27
N ILE A 162 -14.64 -10.68 2.69
CA ILE A 162 -15.79 -9.79 2.46
C ILE A 162 -15.77 -9.08 1.09
N ASP A 163 -14.75 -9.31 0.26
CA ASP A 163 -14.65 -8.70 -1.05
C ASP A 163 -15.68 -9.31 -2.01
N SER A 164 -16.72 -8.54 -2.30
CA SER A 164 -17.77 -8.91 -3.24
C SER A 164 -17.34 -8.87 -4.71
N HIS A 165 -16.12 -8.40 -5.00
CA HIS A 165 -15.61 -8.19 -6.37
C HIS A 165 -16.58 -7.35 -7.23
N SER A 166 -17.26 -6.40 -6.59
CA SER A 166 -18.28 -5.55 -7.23
C SER A 166 -17.63 -4.51 -8.11
N TYR A 167 -17.37 -4.88 -9.37
CA TYR A 167 -16.88 -3.96 -10.38
C TYR A 167 -18.01 -3.19 -11.05
N LEU A 168 -17.64 -2.05 -11.65
CA LEU A 168 -18.58 -1.24 -12.41
C LEU A 168 -19.20 -2.06 -13.56
N LEU A 169 -20.54 -2.12 -13.59
CA LEU A 169 -21.27 -2.80 -14.66
C LEU A 169 -20.93 -2.21 -16.03
N TYR A 170 -20.64 -3.08 -16.99
CA TYR A 170 -20.27 -2.64 -18.34
C TYR A 170 -21.43 -1.91 -19.05
N SER A 171 -22.67 -2.25 -18.70
CA SER A 171 -23.90 -1.60 -19.18
C SER A 171 -24.15 -0.21 -18.59
N SER A 172 -23.38 0.21 -17.58
CA SER A 172 -23.55 1.53 -16.99
C SER A 172 -23.19 2.66 -17.98
N SER A 173 -23.80 3.83 -17.75
CA SER A 173 -23.63 5.06 -18.55
C SER A 173 -22.27 5.76 -18.38
N HIS A 174 -21.25 5.05 -17.88
CA HIS A 174 -19.90 5.58 -17.77
C HIS A 174 -19.18 5.56 -19.11
N PRO A 175 -18.24 6.49 -19.35
CA PRO A 175 -17.41 6.49 -20.55
C PRO A 175 -16.69 5.16 -20.77
N SER A 176 -16.62 4.69 -22.02
CA SER A 176 -16.03 3.39 -22.35
C SER A 176 -14.59 3.24 -21.88
N HIS A 177 -13.80 4.32 -21.86
CA HIS A 177 -12.41 4.27 -21.40
C HIS A 177 -12.30 3.92 -19.90
N VAL A 178 -13.26 4.33 -19.07
CA VAL A 178 -13.29 3.99 -17.63
C VAL A 178 -13.56 2.49 -17.48
N LYS A 179 -14.60 2.00 -18.16
CA LYS A 179 -14.99 0.57 -18.13
C LYS A 179 -13.88 -0.34 -18.65
N ASN A 180 -13.21 0.05 -19.73
CA ASN A 180 -12.11 -0.71 -20.32
C ASN A 180 -10.82 -0.65 -19.48
N SER A 181 -10.67 0.37 -18.63
CA SER A 181 -9.48 0.49 -17.77
C SER A 181 -9.48 -0.48 -16.60
N ILE A 182 -10.66 -0.87 -16.09
CA ILE A 182 -10.83 -1.77 -14.95
C ILE A 182 -10.11 -3.11 -15.17
N PRO A 183 -10.42 -3.91 -16.21
CA PRO A 183 -9.76 -5.19 -16.41
C PRO A 183 -8.25 -5.02 -16.64
N PHE A 184 -7.82 -3.96 -17.33
CA PHE A 184 -6.40 -3.68 -17.51
C PHE A 184 -5.70 -3.39 -16.18
N SER A 185 -6.28 -2.55 -15.32
CA SER A 185 -5.70 -2.25 -14.01
C SER A 185 -5.62 -3.48 -13.11
N GLN A 186 -6.64 -4.35 -13.14
CA GLN A 186 -6.66 -5.56 -12.33
C GLN A 186 -5.58 -6.56 -12.77
N PHE A 187 -5.47 -6.86 -14.07
CA PHE A 187 -4.39 -7.73 -14.56
C PHE A 187 -3.00 -7.12 -14.32
N LEU A 188 -2.87 -5.80 -14.42
CA LEU A 188 -1.62 -5.13 -14.10
C LEU A 188 -1.27 -5.25 -12.61
N SER A 189 -2.26 -5.16 -11.72
CA SER A 189 -2.07 -5.41 -10.28
C SER A 189 -1.68 -6.86 -10.02
N LEU A 190 -2.40 -7.85 -10.58
CA LEU A 190 -2.03 -9.26 -10.48
C LEU A 190 -0.57 -9.49 -10.92
N ARG A 191 -0.17 -8.90 -12.05
CA ARG A 191 1.20 -9.05 -12.58
C ARG A 191 2.26 -8.43 -11.66
N ARG A 192 1.92 -7.36 -10.94
CA ARG A 192 2.83 -6.66 -10.02
C ARG A 192 2.94 -7.35 -8.67
N LEU A 193 1.87 -8.00 -8.24
CA LEU A 193 1.75 -8.57 -6.90
C LEU A 193 2.14 -10.06 -6.85
N CYS A 194 1.87 -10.82 -7.91
CA CYS A 194 2.29 -12.23 -8.01
C CYS A 194 3.78 -12.33 -8.33
N SER A 195 4.53 -12.99 -7.45
CA SER A 195 5.95 -13.30 -7.66
C SER A 195 6.15 -14.43 -8.67
N ASP A 196 5.23 -15.41 -8.68
CA ASP A 196 5.30 -16.57 -9.56
C ASP A 196 4.32 -16.47 -10.75
N ASP A 197 4.75 -16.96 -11.91
CA ASP A 197 3.97 -16.90 -13.15
C ASP A 197 2.79 -17.90 -13.16
N SER A 198 2.91 -19.03 -12.44
CA SER A 198 1.81 -19.98 -12.30
C SER A 198 0.71 -19.41 -11.39
N ASP A 199 1.09 -18.76 -10.30
CA ASP A 199 0.14 -18.02 -9.44
C ASP A 199 -0.53 -16.87 -10.22
N PHE A 200 0.25 -16.08 -10.98
CA PHE A 200 -0.32 -15.05 -11.86
C PHE A 200 -1.33 -15.65 -12.86
N SER A 201 -1.03 -16.81 -13.44
CA SER A 201 -1.91 -17.51 -14.38
C SER A 201 -3.22 -17.91 -13.70
N GLU A 202 -3.13 -18.56 -12.53
CA GLU A 202 -4.29 -19.00 -11.76
C GLU A 202 -5.17 -17.81 -11.34
N LYS A 203 -4.58 -16.75 -10.78
CA LYS A 203 -5.32 -15.54 -10.38
C LYS A 203 -5.93 -14.82 -11.58
N SER A 204 -5.24 -14.83 -12.73
CA SER A 204 -5.77 -14.26 -13.97
C SER A 204 -7.00 -15.04 -14.45
N GLU A 205 -6.98 -16.38 -14.39
CA GLU A 205 -8.13 -17.22 -14.76
C GLU A 205 -9.32 -16.98 -13.82
N ALA A 206 -9.08 -16.91 -12.51
CA ALA A 206 -10.12 -16.55 -11.54
C ALA A 206 -10.70 -15.16 -11.84
N MET A 207 -9.85 -14.18 -12.15
CA MET A 207 -10.30 -12.83 -12.52
C MET A 207 -11.22 -12.82 -13.75
N CYS A 208 -11.01 -13.74 -14.69
CA CYS A 208 -11.83 -13.85 -15.88
C CYS A 208 -13.27 -14.27 -15.59
N GLN A 209 -13.50 -15.01 -14.50
CA GLN A 209 -14.83 -15.43 -14.07
C GLN A 209 -15.70 -14.25 -13.60
N PHE A 210 -15.08 -13.13 -13.20
CA PHE A 210 -15.79 -11.95 -12.69
C PHE A 210 -16.17 -10.93 -13.77
N SER A 211 -15.70 -11.07 -15.01
CA SER A 211 -15.87 -10.06 -16.07
C SER A 211 -16.72 -10.53 -17.24
N ILE A 212 -17.71 -9.71 -17.64
CA ILE A 212 -18.73 -10.08 -18.63
C ILE A 212 -18.24 -9.98 -20.08
N ASN A 213 -17.21 -9.16 -20.39
CA ASN A 213 -16.75 -8.94 -21.76
C ASN A 213 -15.39 -9.61 -22.06
N VAL A 214 -15.45 -10.79 -22.67
CA VAL A 214 -14.29 -11.64 -23.01
C VAL A 214 -13.28 -10.96 -23.95
N ALA A 215 -13.74 -10.13 -24.90
CA ALA A 215 -12.84 -9.47 -25.86
C ALA A 215 -11.97 -8.39 -25.20
N ILE A 216 -12.57 -7.58 -24.33
CA ILE A 216 -11.86 -6.52 -23.58
C ILE A 216 -10.89 -7.13 -22.57
N LEU A 217 -11.28 -8.25 -21.97
CA LEU A 217 -10.47 -9.02 -21.03
C LEU A 217 -9.19 -9.55 -21.70
N PHE A 218 -9.32 -10.18 -22.87
CA PHE A 218 -8.19 -10.71 -23.62
C PHE A 218 -7.21 -9.61 -24.07
N LEU A 219 -7.72 -8.48 -24.56
CA LEU A 219 -6.90 -7.31 -24.92
C LEU A 219 -6.17 -6.75 -23.69
N SER A 220 -6.86 -6.68 -22.55
CA SER A 220 -6.29 -6.18 -21.29
C SER A 220 -5.21 -7.11 -20.75
N PHE A 221 -5.44 -8.42 -20.78
CA PHE A 221 -4.48 -9.45 -20.37
C PHE A 221 -3.20 -9.41 -21.24
N LYS A 222 -3.35 -9.34 -22.57
CA LYS A 222 -2.21 -9.17 -23.48
C LYS A 222 -1.43 -7.89 -23.23
N ARG A 223 -2.14 -6.79 -22.93
CA ARG A 223 -1.49 -5.52 -22.56
C ARG A 223 -0.77 -5.60 -21.23
N ALA A 224 -1.31 -6.29 -20.22
CA ALA A 224 -0.66 -6.41 -18.92
C ALA A 224 0.58 -7.31 -18.98
N THR A 225 0.53 -8.40 -19.74
CA THR A 225 1.65 -9.35 -19.92
C THR A 225 2.81 -8.80 -20.75
N THR A 226 2.55 -7.84 -21.63
CA THR A 226 3.59 -7.15 -22.42
C THR A 226 4.33 -6.06 -21.63
N VAL A 227 3.79 -5.62 -20.49
CA VAL A 227 4.49 -4.70 -19.60
C VAL A 227 5.60 -5.49 -18.89
N SER A 228 6.86 -5.15 -19.20
CA SER A 228 8.01 -5.73 -18.53
C SER A 228 7.99 -5.41 -17.03
N ASN A 229 8.22 -6.42 -16.18
CA ASN A 229 8.47 -6.21 -14.74
C ASN A 229 9.71 -5.32 -14.48
N LYS A 230 10.51 -5.00 -15.50
CA LYS A 230 11.69 -4.10 -15.42
C LYS A 230 11.36 -2.64 -15.12
N SER A 231 10.11 -2.22 -14.98
CA SER A 231 9.77 -0.84 -14.57
C SER A 231 10.00 -0.56 -13.07
N ILE A 232 10.82 -1.37 -12.39
CA ILE A 232 11.33 -1.11 -11.04
C ILE A 232 12.60 -0.26 -11.16
N ASP A 233 12.46 0.91 -11.77
CA ASP A 233 13.25 2.07 -11.40
C ASP A 233 12.26 3.14 -10.96
N ARG A 234 12.39 3.58 -9.71
CA ARG A 234 11.50 4.54 -9.04
C ARG A 234 11.43 5.90 -9.76
N GLN A 235 12.16 6.10 -10.85
CA GLN A 235 12.17 7.33 -11.64
C GLN A 235 10.96 7.50 -12.58
N HIS A 236 10.21 6.45 -12.91
CA HIS A 236 9.20 6.51 -14.00
C HIS A 236 7.76 6.88 -13.59
N TYR A 237 7.54 7.37 -12.36
CA TYR A 237 6.29 8.07 -11.98
C TYR A 237 6.40 9.59 -12.07
N LYS A 238 7.20 10.13 -13.00
CA LYS A 238 6.99 11.50 -13.49
C LYS A 238 6.03 11.46 -14.69
N ARG A 239 4.73 11.63 -14.43
CA ARG A 239 3.86 12.17 -15.50
C ARG A 239 4.43 13.53 -15.89
N PRO A 240 4.68 13.85 -17.17
CA PRO A 240 5.05 15.20 -17.56
C PRO A 240 3.82 16.09 -17.31
N ARG A 241 3.78 16.77 -16.17
CA ARG A 241 2.93 17.96 -16.01
C ARG A 241 3.47 18.99 -17.01
N ARG A 242 2.66 19.36 -18.00
CA ARG A 242 2.96 20.50 -18.86
C ARG A 242 2.94 21.77 -17.98
N LYS A 243 4.07 22.49 -18.00
CA LYS A 243 4.45 23.79 -17.38
C LYS A 243 5.24 23.73 -16.06
N PRO A 244 6.30 24.56 -15.93
CA PRO A 244 7.28 24.44 -14.86
C PRO A 244 6.77 25.15 -13.60
N LEU A 245 6.76 24.44 -12.47
CA LEU A 245 6.88 25.07 -11.17
C LEU A 245 8.18 24.57 -10.54
N THR A 246 8.92 25.56 -10.05
CA THR A 246 10.22 25.51 -9.38
C THR A 246 10.30 24.39 -8.34
N ALA A 247 11.45 23.72 -8.37
CA ALA A 247 11.73 22.45 -7.74
C ALA A 247 11.58 22.47 -6.20
N PHE A 248 10.64 21.67 -5.69
CA PHE A 248 10.73 21.08 -4.36
C PHE A 248 11.49 19.76 -4.49
N HIS A 249 12.79 19.78 -4.20
CA HIS A 249 13.56 18.57 -3.93
C HIS A 249 13.75 18.47 -2.41
N LEU A 250 12.91 17.66 -1.78
CA LEU A 250 13.22 17.05 -0.49
C LEU A 250 13.61 15.60 -0.80
N LEU A 251 14.92 15.38 -0.86
CA LEU A 251 15.54 14.06 -0.86
C LEU A 251 15.20 13.39 0.47
N LEU A 252 14.34 12.39 0.46
CA LEU A 252 14.40 11.31 1.45
C LEU A 252 15.23 10.19 0.82
N HIS A 253 16.56 10.33 0.84
CA HIS A 253 17.44 9.19 0.57
C HIS A 253 17.38 8.26 1.77
N PHE A 254 16.44 7.31 1.74
CA PHE A 254 16.63 6.05 2.43
C PHE A 254 17.61 5.22 1.60
N THR A 255 18.89 5.37 1.89
CA THR A 255 19.91 4.42 1.47
C THR A 255 19.66 3.13 2.26
N LEU A 256 18.92 2.19 1.66
CA LEU A 256 19.07 0.79 2.01
C LEU A 256 20.51 0.43 1.66
N THR A 257 21.34 0.18 2.67
CA THR A 257 22.65 -0.45 2.50
C THR A 257 22.44 -1.89 2.05
N THR A 258 22.14 -2.08 0.77
CA THR A 258 22.11 -3.40 0.12
C THR A 258 23.51 -3.74 -0.34
N ASN A 259 24.36 -4.16 0.58
CA ASN A 259 25.47 -5.04 0.23
C ASN A 259 25.09 -6.42 0.77
N GLN A 260 24.94 -7.39 -0.15
CA GLN A 260 24.51 -8.78 0.04
C GLN A 260 23.02 -9.12 -0.21
N LEU A 261 22.44 -8.60 -1.29
CA LEU A 261 21.37 -9.35 -1.98
C LEU A 261 21.93 -9.99 -3.24
N ASN A 262 21.88 -11.32 -3.22
CA ASN A 262 22.53 -12.25 -4.12
C ASN A 262 22.12 -12.04 -5.60
N LEU A 263 23.06 -12.31 -6.52
CA LEU A 263 22.89 -12.21 -7.98
C LEU A 263 21.78 -13.12 -8.59
N SER A 264 21.07 -13.90 -7.76
CA SER A 264 19.95 -14.75 -8.18
C SER A 264 18.71 -13.98 -8.62
N PHE A 265 18.56 -12.71 -8.23
CA PHE A 265 17.43 -11.85 -8.65
C PHE A 265 17.43 -11.49 -10.15
N LEU A 266 18.57 -11.59 -10.85
CA LEU A 266 18.71 -11.18 -12.24
C LEU A 266 18.43 -12.30 -13.28
N LYS A 267 18.22 -13.55 -12.83
CA LYS A 267 18.03 -14.70 -13.74
C LYS A 267 16.58 -14.93 -14.21
N ILE A 268 15.60 -14.17 -13.72
CA ILE A 268 14.16 -14.30 -14.04
C ILE A 268 13.81 -13.58 -15.36
N LEU A 269 14.66 -13.74 -16.38
CA LEU A 269 14.48 -13.13 -17.70
C LEU A 269 14.70 -14.17 -18.79
N ASN A 270 13.71 -15.06 -18.98
CA ASN A 270 13.43 -15.71 -20.26
C ASN A 270 12.07 -16.42 -20.21
N TYR A 271 11.01 -15.77 -20.68
CA TYR A 271 9.65 -16.31 -20.62
C TYR A 271 8.92 -16.16 -21.95
N SER A 272 8.69 -17.30 -22.63
CA SER A 272 7.98 -17.40 -23.92
C SER A 272 6.88 -18.49 -23.90
N LYS A 273 6.97 -19.50 -23.03
CA LYS A 273 6.09 -20.69 -23.08
C LYS A 273 4.75 -20.56 -22.34
N THR A 274 4.67 -19.78 -21.26
CA THR A 274 3.44 -19.63 -20.45
C THR A 274 2.35 -18.80 -21.16
N ILE A 275 2.76 -17.80 -21.95
CA ILE A 275 1.86 -16.95 -22.75
C ILE A 275 1.04 -17.76 -23.76
N GLN A 276 1.60 -18.85 -24.30
CA GLN A 276 0.90 -19.72 -25.26
C GLN A 276 -0.24 -20.53 -24.61
N ARG A 277 -0.10 -20.98 -23.36
CA ARG A 277 -1.13 -21.78 -22.67
C ARG A 277 -2.36 -20.96 -22.31
N LEU A 278 -2.19 -19.75 -21.77
CA LEU A 278 -3.31 -18.85 -21.47
C LEU A 278 -4.00 -18.36 -22.75
N SER A 279 -3.23 -18.03 -23.79
CA SER A 279 -3.75 -17.75 -25.14
C SER A 279 -4.64 -18.86 -25.70
N LEU A 280 -4.35 -20.13 -25.37
CA LEU A 280 -5.16 -21.28 -25.80
C LEU A 280 -6.45 -21.42 -24.98
N SER A 281 -6.41 -21.13 -23.66
CA SER A 281 -7.60 -21.11 -22.79
C SER A 281 -8.62 -20.06 -23.25
N PHE A 282 -8.16 -18.87 -23.67
CA PHE A 282 -9.01 -17.82 -24.24
C PHE A 282 -9.54 -18.10 -25.66
N ARG A 283 -9.04 -19.13 -26.36
CA ARG A 283 -9.55 -19.53 -27.69
C ARG A 283 -10.74 -20.51 -27.62
N ASN A 284 -11.04 -21.10 -26.47
CA ASN A 284 -12.15 -22.02 -26.27
C ASN A 284 -13.24 -21.42 -25.37
N PRO A 285 -14.12 -20.55 -25.89
CA PRO A 285 -15.21 -19.94 -25.11
C PRO A 285 -16.24 -20.94 -24.56
N HIS A 286 -16.25 -22.19 -25.03
CA HIS A 286 -17.17 -23.24 -24.56
C HIS A 286 -16.86 -23.79 -23.17
N LEU A 287 -15.66 -23.56 -22.61
CA LEU A 287 -15.31 -24.00 -21.25
C LEU A 287 -15.82 -23.06 -20.15
N PHE A 288 -16.24 -21.83 -20.49
CA PHE A 288 -16.71 -20.84 -19.51
C PHE A 288 -18.23 -20.86 -19.28
N HIS A 289 -18.99 -21.64 -20.07
CA HIS A 289 -20.46 -21.65 -20.01
C HIS A 289 -21.09 -22.87 -19.31
N SER A 290 -20.32 -23.85 -18.81
CA SER A 290 -20.91 -25.11 -18.34
C SER A 290 -21.40 -25.14 -16.88
N ASN A 291 -21.15 -24.12 -16.06
CA ASN A 291 -21.49 -24.19 -14.62
C ASN A 291 -22.51 -23.13 -14.13
N VAL A 292 -23.27 -22.51 -15.04
CA VAL A 292 -24.46 -21.73 -14.66
C VAL A 292 -25.68 -22.41 -15.24
N THR A 293 -26.06 -23.56 -14.66
CA THR A 293 -27.42 -24.12 -14.62
C THR A 293 -27.36 -25.49 -13.94
N LYS A 294 -27.74 -25.53 -12.66
CA LYS A 294 -28.51 -26.62 -12.04
C LYS A 294 -28.91 -26.18 -10.63
N THR A 295 -30.18 -25.80 -10.53
CA THR A 295 -31.10 -25.73 -9.36
C THR A 295 -30.60 -25.10 -8.08
#